data_AF-A0A4V2LVY5-F1
#
_entry.id   AF-A0A4V2LVY5-F1
#
_cell.length_a   1.000
_cell.length_b   1.000
_cell.length_c   1.000
_cell.angle_alpha   90.00
_cell.angle_beta   90.00
_cell.angle_gamma   90.00
#
_symmetry.space_group_name_H-M   'P 1'
#
loop_
_entity.id
_entity.type
_entity.pdbx_description
1 polymer ?
#
loop_
_entity_poly.entity_id
_entity_poly.type
_entity_poly.pdbx_seq_one_letter_code
_entity_poly.pdbx_strand_id
1 'polypeptide(L)'
;MALVEITAGNVFAGANLRKLEVGAVVEVDDATAARWKSSGKAKDTDKKKGEKLVFEVATPSAPSGELSELQKQLADALEQNQKLVADGEAKDKAHADALAAETKRADEAEAALAEATKKAK
;
A
#
# COMPACT_ATOMS: atom_id res chain seq x y z
N MET A 1 -18.25 -21.11 10.59
CA MET A 1 -19.59 -21.42 10.04
C MET A 1 -20.31 -22.32 11.03
N ALA A 2 -21.62 -22.16 11.18
CA ALA A 2 -22.51 -22.83 12.12
C ALA A 2 -23.84 -23.14 11.41
N LEU A 3 -24.44 -24.27 11.76
CA LEU A 3 -25.74 -24.69 11.25
C LEU A 3 -26.80 -24.26 12.26
N VAL A 4 -27.87 -23.61 11.81
CA VAL A 4 -29.00 -23.19 12.66
C VAL A 4 -30.33 -23.57 12.01
N GLU A 5 -31.29 -24.01 12.82
CA GLU A 5 -32.67 -24.26 12.38
C GLU A 5 -33.53 -23.04 12.65
N ILE A 6 -34.20 -22.53 11.63
CA ILE A 6 -35.03 -21.33 11.73
C ILE A 6 -36.31 -21.62 12.51
N THR A 7 -36.60 -20.79 13.51
CA THR A 7 -37.82 -20.88 14.33
C THR A 7 -38.84 -19.79 14.00
N ALA A 8 -38.40 -18.72 13.31
CA ALA A 8 -39.25 -17.58 12.96
C ALA A 8 -39.43 -17.43 11.45
N GLY A 9 -40.67 -17.20 10.99
CA GLY A 9 -40.99 -17.03 9.57
C GLY A 9 -40.61 -15.68 8.94
N ASN A 10 -39.80 -14.86 9.63
CA ASN A 10 -39.39 -13.52 9.20
C ASN A 10 -37.85 -13.38 9.13
N VAL A 11 -37.15 -14.48 8.84
CA VAL A 11 -35.69 -14.48 8.66
C VAL A 11 -35.38 -14.44 7.18
N PHE A 12 -34.48 -13.52 6.79
CA PHE A 12 -34.00 -13.37 5.42
C PHE A 12 -32.48 -13.47 5.40
N ALA A 13 -31.91 -14.24 4.47
CA ALA A 13 -30.48 -14.52 4.46
C ALA A 13 -29.88 -14.62 3.04
N GLY A 14 -28.56 -14.40 2.95
CA GLY A 14 -27.81 -14.39 1.69
C GLY A 14 -27.96 -13.09 0.89
N ALA A 15 -27.20 -12.96 -0.20
CA ALA A 15 -27.16 -11.75 -1.04
C ALA A 15 -28.52 -11.40 -1.67
N ASN A 16 -29.35 -12.41 -1.94
CA ASN A 16 -30.69 -12.23 -2.51
C ASN A 16 -31.78 -12.03 -1.46
N LEU A 17 -31.42 -11.86 -0.17
CA LEU A 17 -32.36 -11.73 0.95
C LEU A 17 -33.45 -12.81 0.91
N ARG A 18 -33.07 -14.07 0.71
CA ARG A 18 -34.04 -15.15 0.58
C ARG A 18 -34.74 -15.37 1.90
N LYS A 19 -36.07 -15.38 1.89
CA LYS A 19 -36.88 -15.74 3.05
C LYS A 19 -36.59 -17.18 3.45
N LEU A 20 -36.37 -17.40 4.75
CA LEU A 20 -36.16 -18.72 5.32
C LEU A 20 -37.43 -19.18 6.05
N GLU A 21 -37.83 -20.41 5.75
CA GLU A 21 -39.02 -21.03 6.33
C GLU A 21 -38.71 -21.60 7.72
N VAL A 22 -39.72 -21.67 8.58
CA VAL A 22 -39.61 -22.30 9.90
C VAL A 22 -39.30 -23.80 9.71
N GLY A 23 -38.30 -24.30 10.44
CA GLY A 23 -37.75 -25.65 10.31
C GLY A 23 -36.66 -25.78 9.23
N ALA A 24 -36.39 -24.74 8.44
CA ALA A 24 -35.28 -24.75 7.50
C ALA A 24 -33.94 -24.73 8.26
N VAL A 25 -33.01 -25.58 7.84
CA VAL A 25 -31.65 -25.63 8.40
C VAL A 25 -30.71 -24.93 7.44
N VAL A 26 -30.01 -23.91 7.92
CA VAL A 26 -29.12 -23.09 7.10
C VAL A 26 -27.74 -22.95 7.74
N GLU A 27 -26.73 -22.88 6.89
CA GLU A 27 -25.35 -22.62 7.29
C GLU A 27 -25.05 -21.12 7.22
N VAL A 28 -24.60 -20.56 8.34
CA VAL A 28 -24.25 -19.15 8.50
C VAL A 28 -22.92 -19.03 9.24
N ASP A 29 -22.32 -17.85 9.33
CA ASP A 29 -21.17 -17.66 10.21
C ASP A 29 -21.57 -17.75 11.71
N ASP A 30 -20.60 -18.01 12.58
CA ASP A 30 -20.87 -18.23 14.02
C ASP A 30 -21.44 -16.97 14.71
N ALA A 31 -21.11 -15.76 14.23
CA ALA A 31 -21.65 -14.52 14.79
C ALA A 31 -23.13 -14.30 14.38
N THR A 32 -23.48 -14.59 13.13
CA THR A 32 -24.87 -14.56 12.65
C THR A 32 -25.71 -15.63 13.35
N ALA A 33 -25.18 -16.84 13.54
CA ALA A 33 -25.84 -17.88 14.31
C ALA A 33 -26.13 -17.43 15.76
N ALA A 34 -25.16 -16.85 16.45
CA ALA A 34 -25.35 -16.34 17.81
C ALA A 34 -26.43 -15.23 17.89
N ARG A 35 -26.46 -14.32 16.90
CA ARG A 35 -27.47 -13.27 16.79
C ARG A 35 -28.88 -13.81 16.58
N TRP A 36 -29.03 -14.84 15.74
CA TRP A 36 -30.34 -15.43 15.49
C TRP A 36 -30.85 -16.25 16.68
N LYS A 37 -29.97 -16.95 17.38
CA LYS A 37 -30.31 -17.69 18.60
C LYS A 37 -30.71 -16.76 19.75
N SER A 38 -29.95 -15.69 19.98
CA SER A 38 -30.28 -14.68 21.00
C SER A 38 -31.58 -13.93 20.70
N SER A 39 -31.91 -13.74 19.43
CA SER A 39 -33.16 -13.09 19.00
C SER A 39 -34.36 -14.05 18.92
N GLY A 40 -34.20 -15.33 19.30
CA GLY A 40 -35.26 -16.35 19.21
C GLY A 40 -35.69 -16.69 17.78
N LYS A 41 -34.89 -16.33 16.78
CA LYS A 41 -35.16 -16.52 15.33
C LYS A 41 -34.64 -17.84 14.79
N ALA A 42 -33.69 -18.47 15.48
CA ALA A 42 -33.17 -19.78 15.17
C ALA A 42 -32.75 -20.54 16.43
N LYS A 43 -32.60 -21.86 16.33
CA LYS A 43 -32.08 -22.75 17.38
C LYS A 43 -30.91 -23.58 16.86
N ASP A 44 -30.16 -24.19 17.78
CA ASP A 44 -29.18 -25.21 17.42
C ASP A 44 -29.89 -26.41 16.77
N THR A 45 -29.27 -26.99 15.74
CA THR A 45 -29.79 -28.13 14.99
C THR A 45 -28.94 -29.36 15.26
N ASP A 46 -29.58 -30.52 15.42
CA ASP A 46 -28.89 -31.81 15.57
C ASP A 46 -28.32 -32.36 14.26
N LYS A 47 -28.61 -31.72 13.12
CA LYS A 47 -28.00 -32.09 11.83
C LYS A 47 -26.51 -31.76 11.84
N LYS A 48 -25.69 -32.73 11.43
CA LYS A 48 -24.23 -32.58 11.31
C LYS A 48 -23.88 -31.26 10.63
N LYS A 49 -23.11 -30.45 11.36
CA LYS A 49 -22.49 -29.21 10.89
C LYS A 49 -21.82 -29.46 9.54
N GLY A 50 -22.10 -28.60 8.56
CA GLY A 50 -21.38 -28.59 7.29
C GLY A 50 -19.89 -28.52 7.58
N GLU A 51 -19.11 -29.33 6.88
CA GLU A 51 -17.64 -29.30 6.99
C GLU A 51 -17.18 -27.86 6.84
N LYS A 52 -16.32 -27.39 7.75
CA LYS A 52 -15.80 -26.03 7.72
C LYS A 52 -15.08 -25.85 6.38
N LEU A 53 -15.76 -25.26 5.40
CA LEU A 53 -15.18 -24.96 4.11
C LEU A 53 -14.05 -23.95 4.36
N VAL A 54 -12.82 -24.45 4.35
CA VAL A 54 -11.64 -23.61 4.27
C VAL A 54 -11.64 -23.06 2.86
N PHE A 55 -12.09 -21.82 2.72
CA PHE A 55 -11.91 -21.07 1.49
C PHE A 55 -10.41 -20.78 1.37
N GLU A 56 -9.68 -21.64 0.66
CA GLU A 56 -8.36 -21.29 0.16
C GLU A 56 -8.57 -20.21 -0.90
N VAL A 57 -8.47 -18.95 -0.45
CA VAL A 57 -8.26 -17.85 -1.36
C VAL A 57 -6.91 -18.12 -1.99
N ALA A 58 -6.90 -18.37 -3.30
CA ALA A 58 -5.67 -18.47 -4.08
C ALA A 58 -4.94 -17.13 -3.99
N THR A 59 -4.19 -16.95 -2.90
CA THR A 59 -3.13 -15.95 -2.85
C THR A 59 -2.09 -16.54 -3.77
N PRO A 60 -1.84 -15.99 -4.96
CA PRO A 60 -0.75 -16.50 -5.79
C PRO A 60 0.50 -16.39 -4.93
N SER A 61 1.00 -17.54 -4.49
CA SER A 61 2.27 -17.61 -3.79
C SER A 61 3.30 -17.24 -4.85
N ALA A 62 3.70 -15.98 -4.89
CA ALA A 62 4.84 -15.58 -5.68
C ALA A 62 5.97 -16.56 -5.31
N PRO A 63 6.59 -17.25 -6.29
CA PRO A 63 7.65 -18.18 -6.00
C PRO A 63 8.72 -17.40 -5.23
N SER A 64 9.18 -17.93 -4.10
CA SER A 64 10.09 -17.27 -3.17
C SER A 64 11.40 -16.77 -3.83
N GLY A 65 11.72 -17.26 -5.02
CA GLY A 65 12.80 -16.75 -5.88
C GLY A 65 12.60 -15.31 -6.37
N GLU A 66 11.39 -14.94 -6.82
CA GLU A 66 11.11 -13.59 -7.33
C GLU A 66 11.21 -12.53 -6.22
N LEU A 67 10.91 -12.91 -4.98
CA LEU A 67 11.09 -12.06 -3.81
C LEU A 67 12.58 -11.74 -3.57
N SER A 68 13.48 -12.70 -3.82
CA SER A 68 14.93 -12.50 -3.68
C SER A 68 15.50 -11.60 -4.79
N GLU A 69 14.99 -11.74 -6.02
CA GLU A 69 15.40 -10.90 -7.15
C GLU A 69 14.92 -9.46 -6.98
N LEU A 70 13.68 -9.26 -6.51
CA LEU A 70 13.16 -7.93 -6.17
C LEU A 70 13.94 -7.28 -5.03
N GLN A 71 14.35 -8.05 -4.02
CA GLN A 71 15.21 -7.54 -2.94
C GLN A 71 16.58 -7.10 -3.46
N LYS A 72 17.17 -7.84 -4.41
CA LYS A 72 18.42 -7.46 -5.04
C LYS A 72 18.28 -6.21 -5.90
N GLN A 73 17.23 -6.12 -6.71
CA GLN A 73 16.92 -4.92 -7.50
C GLN A 73 16.70 -3.69 -6.62
N LEU A 74 16.05 -3.84 -5.46
CA LEU A 74 15.88 -2.77 -4.50
C LEU A 74 17.23 -2.30 -3.93
N ALA A 75 18.11 -3.23 -3.57
CA ALA A 75 19.44 -2.91 -3.06
C ALA A 75 20.28 -2.17 -4.11
N ASP A 76 20.31 -2.68 -5.35
CA ASP A 76 21.04 -2.07 -6.46
C ASP A 76 20.50 -0.66 -6.78
N ALA A 77 19.16 -0.48 -6.75
CA ALA A 77 18.53 0.82 -7.00
C ALA A 77 18.78 1.85 -5.88
N LEU A 78 18.88 1.39 -4.62
CA LEU A 78 19.25 2.24 -3.49
C LEU A 78 20.70 2.70 -3.59
N GLU A 79 21.62 1.80 -3.95
CA GLU A 79 23.03 2.14 -4.16
C GLU A 79 23.20 3.13 -5.32
N GLN A 80 22.48 2.92 -6.43
CA GLN A 80 22.46 3.86 -7.55
C GLN A 80 21.92 5.23 -7.15
N ASN A 81 20.85 5.31 -6.36
CA ASN A 81 20.33 6.57 -5.85
C ASN A 81 21.36 7.31 -4.98
N GLN A 82 22.02 6.62 -4.06
CA GLN A 82 23.05 7.23 -3.22
C GLN A 82 24.20 7.80 -4.05
N LYS A 83 24.63 7.07 -5.09
CA LYS A 83 25.66 7.54 -6.02
C LYS A 83 25.22 8.77 -6.80
N LEU A 84 23.98 8.80 -7.29
CA LEU A 84 23.42 9.94 -8.02
C LEU A 84 23.28 11.18 -7.13
N VAL A 85 22.91 11.01 -5.87
CA VAL A 85 22.85 12.11 -4.89
C VAL A 85 24.25 12.70 -4.67
N ALA A 86 25.25 11.86 -4.40
CA ALA A 86 26.63 12.32 -4.20
C ALA A 86 27.21 13.02 -5.44
N ASP A 87 26.94 12.49 -6.63
CA ASP A 87 27.36 13.10 -7.90
C ASP A 87 26.63 14.44 -8.15
N GLY A 88 25.34 14.53 -7.82
CA GLY A 88 24.57 15.77 -7.87
C GLY A 88 25.14 16.85 -6.95
N GLU A 89 25.37 16.52 -5.67
CA GLU A 89 25.95 17.44 -4.69
C GLU A 89 27.35 17.92 -5.10
N ALA A 90 28.18 17.03 -5.65
CA ALA A 90 29.50 17.39 -6.17
C ALA A 90 29.41 18.36 -7.36
N LYS A 91 28.48 18.12 -8.29
CA LYS A 91 28.23 19.01 -9.44
C LYS A 91 27.68 20.35 -9.02
N ASP A 92 26.73 20.39 -8.08
CA ASP A 92 26.16 21.64 -7.57
C ASP A 92 27.23 22.49 -6.89
N LYS A 93 28.11 21.86 -6.09
CA LYS A 93 29.26 22.55 -5.50
C LYS A 93 30.20 23.09 -6.58
N ALA A 94 30.57 22.28 -7.57
CA ALA A 94 31.45 22.70 -8.65
C ALA A 94 30.85 23.86 -9.47
N HIS A 95 29.54 23.83 -9.70
CA HIS A 95 28.83 24.89 -10.41
C HIS A 95 28.77 26.19 -9.58
N ALA A 96 28.51 26.09 -8.27
CA ALA A 96 28.55 27.23 -7.37
C ALA A 96 29.95 27.88 -7.32
N ASP A 97 31.01 27.07 -7.22
CA ASP A 97 32.40 27.54 -7.24
C ASP A 97 32.73 28.24 -8.57
N ALA A 98 32.28 27.68 -9.71
CA ALA A 98 32.47 28.27 -11.03
C ALA A 98 31.75 29.62 -11.18
N LEU A 99 30.50 29.73 -10.71
CA LEU A 99 29.77 31.00 -10.72
C LEU A 99 30.44 32.06 -9.86
N ALA A 100 30.92 31.70 -8.67
CA ALA A 100 31.62 32.62 -7.79
C ALA A 100 32.92 33.14 -8.44
N ALA A 101 33.68 32.26 -9.10
CA ALA A 101 34.89 32.63 -9.81
C ALA A 101 34.62 33.54 -11.03
N GLU A 102 33.55 33.27 -11.79
CA GLU A 102 33.14 34.12 -12.91
C GLU A 102 32.67 35.50 -12.43
N THR A 103 31.85 35.54 -11.37
CA THR A 103 31.36 36.80 -10.77
C THR A 103 32.53 37.67 -10.33
N LYS A 104 33.50 37.08 -9.63
CA LYS A 104 34.72 37.80 -9.22
C LYS A 104 35.50 38.35 -10.42
N ARG A 105 35.66 37.57 -11.49
CA ARG A 105 36.35 38.03 -12.70
C ARG A 105 35.60 39.17 -13.40
N ALA A 106 34.27 39.12 -13.42
CA ALA A 106 33.44 40.19 -13.95
C ALA A 106 33.61 41.47 -13.12
N ASP A 107 33.52 41.40 -11.79
CA ASP A 107 33.70 42.53 -10.88
C ASP A 107 35.10 43.18 -11.05
N GLU A 108 36.15 42.36 -11.14
CA GLU A 108 37.52 42.82 -11.36
C GLU A 108 37.69 43.50 -12.73
N ALA A 109 37.08 42.95 -13.79
CA ALA A 109 37.11 43.53 -15.13
C ALA A 109 36.34 44.87 -15.19
N GLU A 110 35.17 44.96 -14.55
CA GLU A 110 34.39 46.19 -14.46
C GLU A 110 35.16 47.28 -13.70
N ALA A 111 35.81 46.93 -12.58
CA ALA A 111 36.65 47.86 -11.83
C ALA A 111 37.82 48.37 -12.68
N ALA A 112 38.51 47.49 -13.41
CA ALA A 112 39.62 47.86 -14.30
C ALA A 112 39.16 48.77 -15.45
N LEU A 113 38.00 48.50 -16.05
CA LEU A 113 37.42 49.34 -17.10
C LEU A 113 37.06 50.73 -16.57
N ALA A 114 36.46 50.80 -15.38
CA ALA A 114 36.12 52.06 -14.73
C ALA A 114 37.37 52.91 -14.44
N GLU A 115 38.45 52.29 -13.96
CA GLU A 115 39.76 52.95 -13.78
C GLU A 115 40.36 53.45 -15.10
N ALA A 116 40.37 52.61 -16.14
CA ALA A 116 40.92 52.97 -17.44
C ALA A 116 40.16 54.16 -18.06
N THR A 117 38.83 54.15 -17.94
CA THR A 117 37.97 55.24 -18.43
C THR A 117 38.20 56.55 -17.68
N LYS A 118 38.46 56.49 -16.35
CA LYS A 118 38.83 57.68 -15.57
C LYS A 118 40.19 58.27 -15.98
N LYS A 119 41.16 57.43 -16.33
CA LYS A 119 42.51 57.86 -16.76
C LYS A 119 42.51 58.44 -18.19
N ALA A 120 41.52 58.08 -19.00
CA ALA A 120 41.40 58.53 -20.40
C ALA A 120 40.55 59.81 -20.58
N LYS A 121 40.01 60.37 -19.49
CA LYS A 121 39.16 61.56 -19.47
C LYS A 121 39.88 62.71 -18.78
#